data_AF-A0A5K1A1Q4-F1
#
_entry.id   AF-A0A5K1A1Q4-F1
#
_cell.length_a   1.000
_cell.length_b   1.000
_cell.length_c   1.000
_cell.angle_alpha   90.00
_cell.angle_beta   90.00
_cell.angle_gamma   90.00
#
_symmetry.space_group_name_H-M   'P 1'
#
loop_
_entity.id
_entity.type
_entity.pdbx_description
1 polymer ?
#
loop_
_entity_poly.entity_id
_entity_poly.type
_entity_poly.pdbx_seq_one_letter_code
_entity_poly.pdbx_strand_id
1 'polypeptide(L)' 'ARKLQEGGWQPRWFKKDKEDGCYRYVGGYWEARAKRQWDGIPDIFGQAAPSAECPTPVEQGT' A
#
# COMPACT_ATOMS: atom_id res chain seq x y z
N ALA A 1 -6.38 -1.97 0.49
CA ALA A 1 -6.76 -0.55 0.24
C ALA A 1 -7.35 0.17 1.47
N ARG A 2 -8.51 -0.24 2.02
CA ARG A 2 -9.20 0.48 3.13
C ARG A 2 -8.32 0.68 4.39
N LYS A 3 -7.61 -0.35 4.82
CA LYS A 3 -6.71 -0.32 6.00
C LYS A 3 -5.53 0.66 5.86
N LEU A 4 -5.03 0.88 4.64
CA LEU A 4 -3.91 1.80 4.38
C LEU A 4 -4.38 3.26 4.51
N GLN A 5 -5.62 3.53 4.08
CA GLN A 5 -6.24 4.84 4.17
C GLN A 5 -6.60 5.20 5.62
N GLU A 6 -7.00 4.22 6.43
CA GLU A 6 -7.35 4.42 7.86
C GLU A 6 -6.11 4.56 8.78
N GLY A 7 -4.91 4.13 8.34
CA GLY A 7 -3.70 4.01 9.17
C GLY A 7 -2.64 5.09 9.02
N GLY A 8 -2.92 6.19 8.32
CA GLY A 8 -1.95 7.31 8.17
C GLY A 8 -0.98 7.16 6.99
N TRP A 9 -1.44 6.60 5.86
CA TRP A 9 -0.65 6.62 4.62
C TRP A 9 -0.32 8.05 4.19
N GLN A 10 0.98 8.35 4.06
CA GLN A 10 1.46 9.62 3.53
C GLN A 10 2.09 9.42 2.15
N PRO A 11 1.75 10.27 1.16
CA PRO A 11 2.36 10.20 -0.17
C PRO A 11 3.86 10.51 -0.07
N ARG A 12 4.70 9.68 -0.69
CA ARG A 12 6.16 9.85 -0.61
C ARG A 12 6.69 11.03 -1.43
N TRP A 13 6.08 11.26 -2.60
CA TRP A 13 6.52 12.28 -3.56
C TRP A 13 5.78 13.61 -3.44
N PHE A 14 4.88 13.72 -2.47
CA PHE A 14 4.09 14.91 -2.23
C PHE A 14 4.06 15.21 -0.74
N LYS A 15 4.18 16.49 -0.39
CA LYS A 15 4.05 16.93 1.00
C LYS A 15 2.88 17.88 1.10
N LYS A 16 2.03 17.66 2.09
CA LYS A 16 0.95 18.58 2.42
C LYS A 16 1.57 19.84 3.02
N ASP A 17 1.30 20.98 2.39
CA ASP A 17 1.68 22.27 2.92
C ASP A 17 0.84 22.57 4.17
N LYS A 18 1.48 23.15 5.20
CA LYS A 18 0.82 23.37 6.50
C LYS A 18 -0.12 24.57 6.48
N GLU A 19 0.05 25.48 5.52
CA GLU A 19 -0.68 26.75 5.47
C GLU A 19 -1.96 26.61 4.63
N ASP A 20 -1.84 26.09 3.41
CA ASP A 20 -2.97 25.94 2.48
C ASP A 20 -3.60 24.53 2.48
N GLY A 21 -2.94 23.56 3.11
CA GLY A 21 -3.36 22.16 3.02
C GLY A 21 -3.23 21.54 1.62
N CYS A 22 -2.66 22.28 0.66
CA CYS A 22 -2.40 21.81 -0.70
C CYS A 22 -1.15 20.91 -0.74
N TYR A 23 -1.16 19.91 -1.61
CA TYR A 23 -0.02 19.01 -1.78
C TYR A 23 0.98 19.60 -2.78
N ARG A 24 2.24 19.69 -2.40
CA ARG A 24 3.33 20.11 -3.27
C ARG A 24 4.23 18.93 -3.61
N TYR A 25 4.61 18.83 -4.87
CA TYR A 25 5.58 17.84 -5.33
C TYR A 25 6.94 18.12 -4.68
N VAL A 26 7.59 17.09 -4.12
CA VAL A 26 8.87 17.23 -3.41
C VAL A 26 10.08 16.67 -4.17
N GLY A 27 9.89 16.18 -5.40
CA GLY A 27 10.98 15.57 -6.18
C GLY A 27 11.14 14.07 -5.95
N GLY A 28 11.92 13.40 -6.81
CA GLY A 28 12.34 12.00 -6.64
C GLY A 28 11.53 10.94 -7.40
N TYR A 29 10.29 11.25 -7.84
CA TYR A 29 9.49 10.27 -8.61
C TYR A 29 10.13 9.95 -9.96
N TRP A 30 10.57 10.96 -10.69
CA TRP A 30 11.13 10.78 -12.03
C TRP A 30 12.49 10.09 -11.99
N GLU A 31 13.29 10.38 -10.96
CA GLU A 31 14.58 9.76 -10.70
C GLU A 31 14.42 8.28 -10.32
N ALA A 32 13.49 7.98 -9.42
CA ALA A 32 13.14 6.61 -9.05
C ALA A 32 12.61 5.82 -10.26
N ARG A 33 11.77 6.44 -11.08
CA ARG A 33 11.26 5.85 -12.33
C ARG A 33 12.39 5.57 -13.32
N ALA A 34 13.28 6.54 -13.56
CA ALA A 34 14.38 6.40 -14.51
C ALA A 34 15.34 5.26 -14.11
N LYS A 35 15.60 5.12 -12.80
CA LYS A 35 16.50 4.08 -12.26
C LYS A 35 15.78 2.78 -11.90
N ARG A 36 14.46 2.71 -12.06
CA ARG A 36 13.60 1.60 -11.60
C ARG A 36 13.82 1.25 -10.12
N GLN A 37 14.16 2.24 -9.30
CA GLN A 37 14.44 2.07 -7.88
C GLN A 37 13.15 2.26 -7.08
N TRP A 38 12.47 1.14 -6.81
CA TRP A 38 11.24 1.09 -6.04
C TRP A 38 11.44 0.56 -4.61
N ASP A 39 12.69 0.49 -4.14
CA ASP A 39 13.03 0.09 -2.77
C ASP A 39 12.24 0.90 -1.73
N GLY A 40 11.57 0.20 -0.83
CA GLY A 40 10.73 0.81 0.22
C GLY A 40 9.37 1.29 -0.27
N ILE A 41 8.95 1.00 -1.51
CA ILE A 41 7.57 1.18 -1.97
C ILE A 41 6.77 -0.08 -1.64
N PRO A 42 5.81 -0.03 -0.69
CA PRO A 42 5.01 -1.19 -0.34
C PRO A 42 4.09 -1.58 -1.49
N ASP A 43 3.93 -2.88 -1.72
CA ASP A 43 2.88 -3.38 -2.61
C ASP A 43 1.51 -3.22 -1.94
N ILE A 44 0.80 -2.17 -2.34
CA ILE A 44 -0.50 -1.78 -1.79
C ILE A 44 -1.66 -2.66 -2.28
N PHE A 45 -1.43 -3.50 -3.31
CA PHE A 45 -2.42 -4.42 -3.87
C PHE A 45 -2.12 -5.89 -3.54
N GLY A 46 -0.86 -6.23 -3.23
CA GLY A 46 -0.41 -7.57 -2.88
C GLY A 46 -0.67 -8.02 -1.44
N GLN A 47 -1.55 -7.37 -0.69
CA GLN A 47 -2.06 -7.98 0.55
C GLN A 47 -2.92 -9.19 0.16
N ALA A 48 -2.28 -10.35 0.03
CA ALA A 48 -2.97 -11.62 0.05
C ALA A 48 -3.90 -11.60 1.27
N ALA A 49 -5.18 -11.83 1.05
CA ALA A 49 -6.07 -12.21 2.13
C ALA A 49 -5.35 -13.32 2.91
N PRO A 50 -5.40 -13.34 4.26
CA PRO A 50 -4.98 -14.53 4.97
C PRO A 50 -5.71 -15.67 4.29
N SER A 51 -4.95 -16.64 3.76
CA SER A 51 -5.49 -17.80 3.08
C SER A 51 -6.67 -18.24 3.93
N ALA A 52 -7.88 -18.08 3.40
CA ALA A 52 -9.03 -18.71 3.99
C ALA A 52 -8.69 -20.19 3.83
N GLU A 53 -8.10 -20.75 4.88
CA GLU A 53 -8.07 -22.18 5.07
C GLU A 53 -9.54 -22.55 5.00
N CYS A 54 -9.96 -23.01 3.82
CA CYS A 54 -11.28 -23.56 3.63
C CYS A 54 -11.42 -24.59 4.74
N PRO A 55 -12.39 -24.44 5.68
CA PRO A 55 -12.64 -25.53 6.59
C PRO A 55 -13.05 -26.70 5.70
N THR A 56 -12.15 -27.69 5.60
CA THR A 56 -12.45 -28.95 4.93
C THR A 56 -13.73 -29.47 5.57
N PRO A 57 -14.80 -29.76 4.81
CA PRO A 57 -15.92 -30.48 5.39
C PRO A 57 -15.34 -31.81 5.87
N VAL A 58 -15.40 -32.03 7.18
CA VAL A 58 -15.10 -33.34 7.76
C VAL A 58 -16.14 -34.30 7.18
N GLU A 59 -15.71 -35.14 6.25
CA GLU A 59 -16.48 -36.32 5.85
C GLU A 59 -16.46 -37.28 7.04
N GLN A 60 -17.47 -37.18 7.91
CA GLN A 60 -17.74 -38.23 8.88
C GLN A 60 -18.58 -39.30 8.18
N GLY A 61 -17.91 -40.34 7.69
CA GLY A 61 -18.51 -41.65 7.56
C GLY A 61 -18.60 -42.32 8.93
N THR A 62 -19.79 -42.74 9.33
CA THR A 62 -20.16 -44.16 9.42
C THR A 62 -21.67 -44.32 9.63
#